data_AF-A6Q833-F1
#
_entry.id   AF-A6Q833-F1
#
_cell.length_a   1.000
_cell.length_b   1.000
_cell.length_c   1.000
_cell.angle_alpha   90.00
_cell.angle_beta   90.00
_cell.angle_gamma   90.00
#
_symmetry.space_group_name_H-M   'P 1'
#
loop_
_entity.id
_entity.type
_entity.pdbx_description
1 polymer ?
#
loop_
_entity_poly.entity_id
_entity_poly.type
_entity_poly.pdbx_seq_one_letter_code
_entity_poly.pdbx_strand_id
1 'polypeptide(L)'
;MKKLMGMVAFALLVTMTVPTVSMAGASAKKGQKIFKKKFRKACGFSGVRFSRNHTSAEWEEIYEKGKFKDEAKKICPRLKLKKIKKSWWPSVYEFSHKYASDGVVPKC
;
A
#
# COMPACT_ATOMS: atom_id res chain seq x y z
N MET A 1 -28.82 28.09 -35.54
CA MET A 1 -27.58 27.60 -36.19
C MET A 1 -26.39 28.41 -35.68
N LYS A 2 -25.48 27.78 -34.94
CA LYS A 2 -24.01 27.98 -34.94
C LYS A 2 -23.43 27.23 -33.72
N LYS A 3 -22.70 26.17 -34.05
CA LYS A 3 -21.89 25.34 -33.16
C LYS A 3 -20.64 26.15 -32.77
N LEU A 4 -20.05 25.88 -31.60
CA LEU A 4 -18.62 26.01 -31.22
C LEU A 4 -18.57 25.72 -29.70
N MET A 5 -18.18 24.52 -29.27
CA MET A 5 -16.80 24.11 -28.92
C MET A 5 -16.16 24.97 -27.81
N GLY A 6 -15.74 24.33 -26.71
CA GLY A 6 -14.89 24.99 -25.72
C GLY A 6 -14.78 24.31 -24.36
N MET A 7 -14.09 23.16 -24.33
CA MET A 7 -13.35 22.56 -23.22
C MET A 7 -13.18 23.40 -21.93
N VAL A 8 -13.73 22.95 -20.80
CA VAL A 8 -13.21 23.29 -19.46
C VAL A 8 -12.72 21.99 -18.83
N ALA A 9 -11.40 21.86 -18.80
CA ALA A 9 -10.68 20.72 -18.27
C ALA A 9 -10.96 20.54 -16.77
N PHE A 10 -11.28 19.31 -16.38
CA PHE A 10 -11.35 18.88 -14.99
C PHE A 10 -9.93 18.71 -14.45
N ALA A 11 -9.25 19.82 -14.19
CA ALA A 11 -7.93 19.80 -13.56
C ALA A 11 -8.09 19.84 -12.04
N LEU A 12 -8.49 18.70 -11.44
CA LEU A 12 -8.23 18.45 -10.02
C LEU A 12 -6.72 18.24 -9.86
N LEU A 13 -6.00 19.35 -9.74
CA LEU A 13 -4.60 19.37 -9.36
C LEU A 13 -4.56 19.09 -7.85
N VAL A 14 -4.71 17.81 -7.48
CA VAL A 14 -4.37 17.36 -6.13
C VAL A 14 -2.86 17.44 -6.05
N THR A 15 -2.35 18.55 -5.55
CA THR A 15 -0.96 18.66 -5.08
C THR A 15 -0.84 17.76 -3.85
N MET A 16 -0.67 16.45 -4.09
CA MET A 16 -0.30 15.51 -3.04
C MET A 16 1.12 15.86 -2.61
N THR A 17 1.23 16.70 -1.58
CA THR A 17 2.43 16.78 -0.76
C THR A 17 2.59 15.41 -0.11
N VAL A 18 3.28 14.50 -0.78
CA VAL A 18 3.67 13.20 -0.20
C VAL A 18 4.52 13.48 1.04
N PRO A 19 4.07 13.16 2.26
CA PRO A 19 4.97 13.21 3.40
C PRO A 19 6.07 12.19 3.15
N THR A 20 7.29 12.68 2.98
CA THR A 20 8.48 11.88 2.73
C THR A 20 8.81 11.09 3.99
N VAL A 21 8.20 9.90 4.13
CA VAL A 21 8.66 8.85 5.07
C VAL A 21 10.03 8.35 4.61
N SER A 22 11.04 9.15 4.95
CA SER A 22 12.44 8.99 4.59
C SER A 22 13.10 7.90 5.45
N MET A 23 12.67 6.65 5.25
CA MET A 23 13.37 5.43 5.68
C MET A 23 13.33 4.30 4.62
N ALA A 24 12.89 4.63 3.40
CA ALA A 24 12.29 3.79 2.35
C ALA A 24 13.06 2.53 1.87
N GLY A 25 14.24 2.22 2.39
CA GLY A 25 15.06 1.07 2.01
C GLY A 25 15.07 -0.08 3.04
N ALA A 26 15.40 0.23 4.30
CA ALA A 26 15.64 -0.79 5.32
C ALA A 26 14.34 -1.41 5.87
N SER A 27 13.34 -0.55 6.10
CA SER A 27 11.98 -0.90 6.50
C SER A 27 11.26 -1.72 5.43
N ALA A 28 11.37 -1.35 4.15
CA ALA A 28 10.80 -2.10 3.04
C ALA A 28 11.39 -3.52 2.93
N LYS A 29 12.72 -3.68 3.07
CA LYS A 29 13.35 -5.02 3.11
C LYS A 29 12.84 -5.85 4.30
N LYS A 30 12.61 -5.23 5.45
CA LYS A 30 12.02 -5.89 6.63
C LYS A 30 10.57 -6.28 6.37
N GLY A 31 9.77 -5.40 5.77
CA GLY A 31 8.41 -5.65 5.31
C GLY A 31 8.34 -6.84 4.36
N GLN A 32 9.22 -6.89 3.36
CA GLN A 32 9.34 -8.01 2.42
C GLN A 32 9.60 -9.34 3.14
N LYS A 33 10.52 -9.37 4.11
CA LYS A 33 10.79 -10.56 4.93
C LYS A 33 9.55 -11.00 5.72
N ILE A 34 8.77 -10.05 6.25
CA ILE A 34 7.53 -10.33 6.98
C ILE A 34 6.47 -10.89 6.04
N PHE A 35 6.28 -10.30 4.86
CA PHE A 35 5.38 -10.83 3.83
C PHE A 35 5.75 -12.27 3.46
N LYS A 36 7.03 -12.55 3.18
CA LYS A 36 7.49 -13.91 2.84
C LYS A 36 7.27 -14.92 3.98
N LYS A 37 7.55 -14.54 5.23
CA LYS A 37 7.47 -15.47 6.39
C LYS A 37 6.07 -15.63 6.97
N LYS A 38 5.21 -14.62 6.88
CA LYS A 38 3.89 -14.59 7.53
C LYS A 38 2.75 -14.62 6.53
N PHE A 39 2.69 -13.63 5.64
CA PHE A 39 1.58 -13.49 4.69
C PHE A 39 1.61 -14.59 3.64
N ARG A 40 2.72 -14.81 2.94
CA ARG A 40 2.81 -15.87 1.92
C ARG A 40 2.48 -17.25 2.49
N LYS A 41 2.93 -17.56 3.71
CA LYS A 41 2.61 -18.85 4.38
C LYS A 41 1.12 -18.99 4.71
N ALA A 42 0.43 -17.91 5.04
CA ALA A 42 -0.98 -17.94 5.42
C ALA A 42 -1.93 -17.80 4.21
N CYS A 43 -1.53 -17.01 3.22
CA CYS A 43 -2.41 -16.47 2.18
C CYS A 43 -2.07 -17.03 0.80
N GLY A 44 -0.85 -17.50 0.57
CA GLY A 44 -0.40 -18.09 -0.70
C GLY A 44 0.07 -17.08 -1.75
N PHE A 45 0.02 -15.77 -1.48
CA PHE A 45 0.44 -14.74 -2.43
C PHE A 45 1.68 -13.95 -1.97
N SER A 46 2.31 -13.25 -2.92
CA SER A 46 3.47 -12.39 -2.68
C SER A 46 3.08 -11.08 -1.99
N GLY A 47 4.02 -10.45 -1.29
CA GLY A 47 3.82 -9.11 -0.74
C GLY A 47 3.47 -8.09 -1.83
N VAL A 48 4.02 -8.23 -3.04
CA VAL A 48 3.70 -7.32 -4.16
C VAL A 48 2.24 -7.43 -4.58
N ARG A 49 1.69 -8.66 -4.66
CA ARG A 49 0.26 -8.85 -4.94
C ARG A 49 -0.61 -8.24 -3.85
N PHE A 50 -0.16 -8.29 -2.59
CA PHE A 50 -0.83 -7.61 -1.49
C PHE A 50 -0.81 -6.09 -1.67
N SER A 51 0.39 -5.52 -1.84
CA SER A 51 0.59 -4.08 -1.99
C SER A 51 -0.24 -3.49 -3.13
N ARG A 52 -0.40 -4.20 -4.24
CA ARG A 52 -1.18 -3.76 -5.40
C ARG A 52 -2.71 -3.75 -5.22
N ASN A 53 -3.26 -4.10 -4.05
CA ASN A 53 -4.70 -4.00 -3.81
C ASN A 53 -5.19 -2.55 -3.68
N HIS A 54 -4.29 -1.64 -3.30
CA HIS A 54 -4.57 -0.22 -3.09
C HIS A 54 -3.45 0.62 -3.71
N THR A 55 -3.75 1.86 -4.01
CA THR A 55 -2.78 2.92 -4.34
C THR A 55 -1.99 3.34 -3.11
N SER A 56 -0.91 4.08 -3.32
CA SER A 56 -0.06 4.60 -2.24
C SER A 56 -0.89 5.49 -1.30
N ALA A 57 -1.70 6.38 -1.87
CA ALA A 57 -2.59 7.27 -1.13
C ALA A 57 -3.68 6.51 -0.35
N GLU A 58 -4.32 5.51 -0.96
CA GLU A 58 -5.30 4.67 -0.25
C GLU A 58 -4.66 3.91 0.91
N TRP A 59 -3.44 3.39 0.72
CA TRP A 59 -2.72 2.73 1.81
C TRP A 59 -2.41 3.68 2.97
N GLU A 60 -2.02 4.91 2.66
CA GLU A 60 -1.78 5.97 3.65
C GLU A 60 -3.06 6.27 4.43
N GLU A 61 -4.17 6.54 3.74
CA GLU A 61 -5.47 6.80 4.36
C GLU A 61 -5.93 5.63 5.25
N ILE A 62 -5.79 4.39 4.79
CA ILE A 62 -6.12 3.18 5.55
C ILE A 62 -5.24 3.05 6.80
N TYR A 63 -3.97 3.43 6.69
CA TYR A 63 -3.01 3.36 7.79
C TYR A 63 -3.27 4.44 8.84
N GLU A 64 -3.49 5.69 8.43
CA GLU A 64 -3.82 6.81 9.31
C GLU A 64 -5.14 6.60 10.05
N LYS A 65 -6.14 5.99 9.40
CA LYS A 65 -7.40 5.58 10.04
C LYS A 65 -7.25 4.40 11.00
N GLY A 66 -6.05 3.83 11.14
CA GLY A 66 -5.78 2.65 11.98
C GLY A 66 -6.36 1.34 11.44
N LYS A 67 -6.89 1.33 10.21
CA LYS A 67 -7.62 0.20 9.61
C LYS A 67 -6.71 -0.79 8.85
N PHE A 68 -5.41 -0.52 8.76
CA PHE A 68 -4.46 -1.34 8.01
C PHE A 68 -4.49 -2.84 8.37
N LYS A 69 -4.66 -3.19 9.65
CA LYS A 69 -4.70 -4.59 10.08
C LYS A 69 -5.99 -5.30 9.65
N ASP A 70 -7.10 -4.57 9.67
CA ASP A 70 -8.41 -5.09 9.28
C ASP A 70 -8.45 -5.29 7.77
N GLU A 71 -7.92 -4.32 7.02
CA GLU A 71 -7.76 -4.46 5.57
C GLU A 71 -6.80 -5.61 5.21
N ALA A 72 -5.69 -5.75 5.93
CA ALA A 72 -4.79 -6.89 5.74
C ALA A 72 -5.48 -8.24 5.99
N LYS A 73 -6.43 -8.28 6.93
CA LYS A 73 -7.25 -9.45 7.22
C LYS A 73 -8.36 -9.67 6.18
N LYS A 74 -8.90 -8.60 5.60
CA LYS A 74 -9.85 -8.68 4.48
C LYS A 74 -9.19 -9.26 3.23
N ILE A 75 -8.01 -8.77 2.86
CA ILE A 75 -7.22 -9.28 1.73
C ILE A 75 -6.71 -10.70 2.02
N CYS A 76 -6.36 -11.00 3.28
CA CYS A 76 -6.02 -12.34 3.70
C CYS A 76 -6.81 -12.81 4.93
N PRO A 77 -7.97 -13.45 4.73
CA PRO A 77 -8.80 -13.96 5.82
C PRO A 77 -8.08 -14.99 6.69
N ARG A 78 -7.10 -15.71 6.15
CA ARG A 78 -6.29 -16.70 6.88
C ARG A 78 -5.17 -16.08 7.71
N LEU A 79 -4.94 -14.77 7.61
CA LEU A 79 -3.86 -14.07 8.33
C LEU A 79 -4.13 -14.09 9.83
N LYS A 80 -3.17 -14.61 10.61
CA LYS A 80 -3.25 -14.61 12.07
C LYS A 80 -2.60 -13.34 12.60
N LEU A 81 -3.38 -12.25 12.75
CA LEU A 81 -2.90 -10.94 13.24
C LEU A 81 -2.13 -11.05 14.56
N LYS A 82 -2.61 -11.90 15.49
CA LYS A 82 -1.95 -12.20 16.77
C LYS A 82 -0.51 -12.75 16.62
N LYS A 83 -0.16 -13.35 15.47
CA LYS A 83 1.19 -13.89 15.18
C LYS A 83 2.14 -12.86 14.56
N ILE A 84 1.71 -11.62 14.36
CA ILE A 84 2.49 -10.51 13.83
C ILE A 84 2.71 -9.51 14.96
N LYS A 85 3.99 -9.21 15.26
CA LYS A 85 4.34 -8.26 16.33
C LYS A 85 3.81 -6.86 15.99
N LYS A 86 3.34 -6.12 17.01
CA LYS A 86 2.85 -4.74 16.83
C LYS A 86 3.89 -3.84 16.14
N SER A 87 5.17 -3.98 16.51
CA SER A 87 6.31 -3.23 15.94
C SER A 87 6.66 -3.58 14.49
N TRP A 88 6.04 -4.61 13.90
CA TRP A 88 6.30 -4.99 12.51
C TRP A 88 5.33 -4.36 11.52
N TRP A 89 4.17 -3.91 11.98
CA TRP A 89 3.14 -3.31 11.14
C TRP A 89 3.62 -2.06 10.38
N PRO A 90 4.42 -1.15 10.96
CA PRO A 90 4.98 -0.02 10.21
C PRO A 90 5.81 -0.48 9.00
N SER A 91 6.66 -1.51 9.17
CA SER A 91 7.45 -2.06 8.05
C SER A 91 6.60 -2.77 6.99
N VAL A 92 5.46 -3.37 7.38
CA VAL A 92 4.51 -3.99 6.45
C VAL A 92 3.78 -2.91 5.66
N TYR A 93 3.35 -1.84 6.33
CA TYR A 93 2.75 -0.67 5.72
C TYR A 93 3.70 -0.01 4.72
N GLU A 94 4.93 0.32 5.12
CA GLU A 94 5.90 0.97 4.23
C GLU A 94 6.19 0.14 2.97
N PHE A 95 6.23 -1.20 3.09
CA PHE A 95 6.33 -2.06 1.91
C PHE A 95 5.06 -2.02 1.05
N SER A 96 3.88 -1.94 1.67
CA SER A 96 2.59 -1.88 0.96
C SER A 96 2.44 -0.58 0.19
N HIS A 97 2.74 0.54 0.85
CA HIS A 97 2.77 1.88 0.27
C HIS A 97 3.80 1.98 -0.86
N LYS A 98 5.06 1.54 -0.64
CA LYS A 98 6.12 1.65 -1.66
C LYS A 98 5.84 0.87 -2.95
N TYR A 99 5.26 -0.31 -2.82
CA TYR A 99 4.97 -1.23 -3.93
C TYR A 99 3.48 -1.29 -4.27
N ALA A 100 2.74 -0.22 -3.96
CA ALA A 100 1.33 -0.06 -4.27
C ALA A 100 1.04 -0.18 -5.77
N SER A 101 -0.22 -0.12 -6.18
CA SER A 101 -0.60 -0.22 -7.59
C SER A 101 0.07 0.85 -8.48
N ASP A 102 0.16 2.07 -7.95
CA ASP A 102 0.82 3.27 -8.50
C ASP A 102 2.27 3.45 -8.01
N GLY A 103 2.74 2.52 -7.17
CA GLY A 103 4.07 2.57 -6.57
C GLY A 103 5.19 2.08 -7.48
N VAL A 104 6.38 1.95 -6.91
CA VAL A 104 7.56 1.46 -7.63
C VAL A 104 7.34 0.00 -8.01
N VAL A 105 7.58 -0.36 -9.26
CA VAL A 105 7.62 -1.78 -9.66
C VAL A 105 8.92 -2.39 -9.11
N PRO A 106 8.86 -3.42 -8.24
CA PRO A 106 10.08 -4.09 -7.78
C PRO A 106 10.80 -4.68 -9.00
N LYS A 107 12.08 -4.38 -9.15
CA LYS A 107 12.93 -5.07 -10.14
C LYS A 107 12.95 -6.55 -9.76
N CYS A 108 12.33 -7.37 -10.60
CA CYS A 108 12.25 -8.82 -10.46
C CYS A 108 13.62 -9.46 -10.65
#